data_AF-A0A2V4VKS1-F1
#
_entry.id   AF-A0A2V4VKS1-F1
#
_cell.length_a   1.000
_cell.length_b   1.000
_cell.length_c   1.000
_cell.angle_alpha   90.00
_cell.angle_beta   90.00
_cell.angle_gamma   90.00
#
_symmetry.space_group_name_H-M   'P 1'
#
loop_
_entity.id
_entity.type
_entity.pdbx_description
1 polymer ?
#
loop_
_entity_poly.entity_id
_entity_poly.type
_entity_poly.pdbx_seq_one_letter_code
_entity_poly.pdbx_strand_id
1 'polypeptide(L)'
;MSTTRKEKLVAAAVQEDLNKRTKQEWIEGAAALKHERFEVAGALFDYKADVLLSHQEVQNRLDAYLRPSAQKEETLNVDSES
;
A
#
# COMPACT_ATOMS: atom_id res chain seq x y z
N MET A 1 -8.78 -9.11 -35.79
CA MET A 1 -9.15 -9.81 -34.55
C MET A 1 -8.48 -9.09 -33.40
N SER A 2 -9.22 -8.24 -32.68
CA SER A 2 -8.70 -7.33 -31.66
C SER A 2 -8.84 -7.93 -30.27
N THR A 3 -8.09 -8.99 -30.01
CA THR A 3 -7.81 -9.49 -28.67
C THR A 3 -6.32 -9.20 -28.51
N THR A 4 -5.84 -8.36 -27.59
CA THR A 4 -5.76 -8.71 -26.18
C THR A 4 -5.18 -7.50 -25.42
N ARG A 5 -6.03 -6.64 -24.85
CA ARG A 5 -5.62 -5.70 -23.79
C ARG A 5 -6.09 -6.14 -22.40
N LYS A 6 -7.04 -7.08 -22.36
CA LYS A 6 -7.60 -7.61 -21.10
C LYS A 6 -6.66 -8.63 -20.41
N GLU A 7 -5.84 -9.41 -21.14
CA GLU A 7 -4.95 -10.39 -20.48
C GLU A 7 -3.73 -9.74 -19.80
N LYS A 8 -3.27 -8.57 -20.26
CA LYS A 8 -2.10 -7.90 -19.63
C LYS A 8 -2.42 -7.30 -18.26
N LEU A 9 -3.70 -7.00 -18.00
CA LEU A 9 -4.16 -6.51 -16.70
C LEU A 9 -4.33 -7.65 -15.69
N VAL A 10 -4.70 -8.85 -16.16
CA VAL A 10 -4.84 -10.04 -15.30
C VAL A 10 -3.47 -10.59 -14.89
N ALA A 11 -2.48 -10.59 -15.79
CA ALA A 11 -1.12 -11.05 -15.46
C ALA A 11 -0.44 -10.18 -14.39
N ALA A 12 -0.70 -8.87 -14.35
CA ALA A 12 -0.17 -7.98 -13.31
C ALA A 12 -0.81 -8.27 -11.94
N ALA A 13 -2.13 -8.42 -11.89
CA ALA A 13 -2.85 -8.75 -10.66
C ALA A 13 -2.51 -10.15 -10.12
N VAL A 14 -2.24 -11.13 -10.99
CA VAL A 14 -1.82 -12.48 -10.59
C VAL A 14 -0.37 -12.50 -10.09
N GLN A 15 0.51 -11.65 -10.62
CA GLN A 15 1.90 -11.54 -10.16
C GLN A 15 2.00 -10.86 -8.77
N GLU A 16 1.08 -9.95 -8.46
CA GLU A 16 0.98 -9.29 -7.15
C GLU A 16 0.52 -10.25 -6.03
N ASP A 17 -0.26 -11.28 -6.36
CA ASP A 17 -0.73 -12.29 -5.40
C ASP A 17 0.36 -13.33 -5.03
N LEU A 18 1.37 -13.51 -5.89
CA LEU A 18 2.45 -14.50 -5.73
C LEU A 18 3.60 -14.06 -4.79
N ASN A 19 3.69 -12.78 -4.43
CA ASN A 19 4.67 -12.27 -3.47
C ASN A 19 4.01 -11.91 -2.12
N LYS A 20 3.08 -12.75 -1.67
CA LYS A 20 2.60 -12.67 -0.29
C LYS A 20 3.73 -13.06 0.65
N ARG A 21 4.16 -12.11 1.47
CA ARG A 21 5.22 -12.28 2.47
C ARG A 21 4.68 -12.03 3.86
N THR A 22 5.38 -12.54 4.86
CA THR A 22 5.01 -12.31 6.26
C THR A 22 5.25 -10.84 6.63
N LYS A 23 4.60 -10.36 7.70
CA LYS A 23 4.88 -9.02 8.25
C LYS A 23 6.37 -8.81 8.50
N GLN A 24 7.06 -9.82 9.03
CA GLN A 24 8.49 -9.72 9.34
C GLN A 24 9.31 -9.55 8.05
N GLU A 25 9.04 -10.35 7.03
CA GLU A 25 9.73 -10.24 5.74
C GLU A 25 9.45 -8.90 5.05
N TRP A 26 8.26 -8.32 5.22
CA TRP A 26 7.98 -6.97 4.73
C TRP A 26 8.79 -5.90 5.46
N ILE A 27 8.95 -6.04 6.78
CA ILE A 27 9.78 -5.14 7.58
C ILE A 27 11.25 -5.27 7.20
N GLU A 28 11.76 -6.50 7.04
CA GLU A 28 13.14 -6.75 6.60
C GLU A 28 13.38 -6.27 5.15
N GLY A 29 12.37 -6.43 4.30
CA GLY A 29 12.34 -6.00 2.91
C GLY A 29 11.93 -4.55 2.67
N ALA A 30 11.86 -3.69 3.70
CA ALA A 30 11.41 -2.30 3.57
C ALA A 30 12.20 -1.51 2.52
N ALA A 31 13.49 -1.82 2.35
CA ALA A 31 14.34 -1.22 1.32
C ALA A 31 13.81 -1.44 -0.10
N ALA A 32 13.15 -2.57 -0.37
CA ALA A 32 12.52 -2.84 -1.67
C ALA A 32 11.30 -1.94 -1.91
N LEU A 33 10.63 -1.51 -0.85
CA LEU A 33 9.51 -0.59 -0.87
C LEU A 33 9.94 0.89 -0.87
N LYS A 34 11.25 1.18 -0.81
CA LYS A 34 11.80 2.53 -0.61
C LYS A 34 11.28 3.23 0.66
N HIS A 35 10.97 2.43 1.66
CA HIS A 35 10.49 2.86 2.97
C HIS A 35 11.44 2.36 4.05
N GLU A 36 11.40 3.02 5.20
CA GLU A 36 12.18 2.60 6.35
C GLU A 36 11.50 1.45 7.09
N ARG A 37 12.30 0.58 7.73
CA ARG A 37 11.79 -0.58 8.47
C ARG A 37 10.80 -0.20 9.57
N PHE A 38 11.01 0.94 10.22
CA PHE A 38 10.11 1.46 11.26
C PHE A 38 8.80 1.99 10.68
N GLU A 39 8.78 2.50 9.45
CA GLU A 39 7.55 2.92 8.77
C GLU A 39 6.70 1.69 8.41
N VAL A 40 7.34 0.65 7.85
CA VAL A 40 6.66 -0.62 7.55
C VAL A 40 6.18 -1.30 8.82
N ALA A 41 6.98 -1.32 9.88
CA ALA A 41 6.58 -1.89 11.17
C ALA A 41 5.41 -1.13 11.80
N GLY A 42 5.39 0.20 11.67
CA GLY A 42 4.29 1.06 12.13
C GLY A 42 3.01 0.84 11.32
N ALA A 43 3.11 0.84 9.99
CA ALA A 43 1.96 0.59 9.10
C ALA A 43 1.37 -0.81 9.26
N LEU A 44 2.20 -1.80 9.62
CA LEU A 44 1.80 -3.17 9.88
C LEU A 44 1.61 -3.47 11.38
N PHE A 45 1.57 -2.46 12.25
CA PHE A 45 1.55 -2.65 13.70
C PHE A 45 0.36 -3.54 14.14
N ASP A 46 -0.83 -3.27 13.62
CA ASP A 46 -2.07 -4.02 13.89
C ASP A 46 -2.07 -5.47 13.38
N TYR A 47 -1.14 -5.83 12.50
CA TYR A 47 -1.07 -7.17 11.93
C TYR A 47 -0.18 -8.12 12.74
N LYS A 48 -0.61 -9.38 12.81
CA LYS A 48 0.19 -10.48 13.41
C LYS A 48 1.40 -10.81 12.55
N ALA A 49 2.47 -11.33 13.17
CA ALA A 49 3.70 -11.69 12.46
C ALA A 49 3.46 -12.75 11.36
N ASP A 50 2.63 -13.75 11.63
CA ASP A 50 2.27 -14.84 10.70
C ASP A 50 1.28 -14.44 9.59
N VAL A 51 0.83 -13.18 9.54
CA VAL A 51 -0.08 -12.78 8.47
C VAL A 51 0.70 -12.66 7.15
N LEU A 52 0.14 -13.23 6.09
CA LEU A 52 0.65 -13.09 4.74
C LEU A 52 -0.01 -11.89 4.07
N LEU A 53 0.79 -10.88 3.73
CA LEU A 53 0.32 -9.65 3.09
C LEU A 53 0.85 -9.59 1.66
N SER A 54 0.00 -9.16 0.74
CA SER A 54 0.42 -8.82 -0.62
C SER A 54 1.13 -7.47 -0.63
N HIS A 55 1.92 -7.24 -1.68
CA HIS A 55 2.60 -5.96 -1.89
C HIS A 55 1.64 -4.78 -1.89
N GLN A 56 0.49 -4.93 -2.57
CA GLN A 56 -0.53 -3.88 -2.65
C GLN A 56 -1.13 -3.53 -1.30
N GLU A 57 -1.42 -4.54 -0.46
CA GLU A 57 -1.96 -4.32 0.88
C GLU A 57 -0.96 -3.55 1.75
N VAL A 58 0.31 -3.94 1.71
CA VAL A 58 1.38 -3.24 2.46
C VAL A 58 1.55 -1.82 1.97
N GLN A 59 1.53 -1.60 0.65
CA GLN A 59 1.63 -0.26 0.05
C GLN A 59 0.47 0.64 0.49
N ASN A 60 -0.77 0.13 0.46
CA ASN A 60 -1.96 0.89 0.86
C ASN A 60 -1.92 1.25 2.36
N ARG A 61 -1.49 0.30 3.19
CA ARG A 61 -1.30 0.51 4.64
C ARG A 61 -0.21 1.54 4.93
N LEU A 62 0.92 1.45 4.24
CA LEU A 62 2.02 2.40 4.35
C LEU A 62 1.58 3.80 3.96
N ASP A 63 0.86 3.95 2.84
CA ASP A 63 0.34 5.25 2.42
C ASP A 63 -0.64 5.82 3.44
N ALA A 64 -1.58 5.02 3.95
CA ALA A 64 -2.50 5.45 5.00
C ALA A 64 -1.78 5.84 6.32
N TYR A 65 -0.69 5.15 6.66
CA TYR A 65 0.11 5.42 7.85
C TYR A 65 0.98 6.67 7.71
N LEU A 66 1.59 6.90 6.54
CA LEU A 66 2.50 8.03 6.26
C LEU A 66 1.74 9.29 5.85
N ARG A 67 0.58 9.15 5.21
CA ARG A 67 -0.29 10.23 4.75
C ARG A 67 -1.71 10.08 5.31
N PRO A 68 -1.89 10.10 6.64
CA PRO A 68 -3.23 10.04 7.24
C PRO A 68 -4.10 11.25 6.83
N SER A 69 -3.50 12.31 6.28
CA SER A 69 -4.14 13.55 5.85
C SER A 69 -4.85 13.49 4.48
N ALA A 70 -4.70 12.43 3.68
CA ALA A 70 -5.35 12.36 2.36
C ALA A 70 -6.88 12.12 2.39
N GLN A 71 -7.47 11.84 3.56
CA GLN A 71 -8.93 11.77 3.73
C GLN A 71 -9.54 13.01 4.43
N LYS A 72 -8.80 14.12 4.52
CA LYS A 72 -9.35 15.39 5.03
C LYS A 72 -9.02 16.57 4.12
N GLU A 73 -9.28 16.43 2.83
CA GLU A 73 -9.59 17.57 1.95
C GLU A 73 -11.07 17.55 1.59
N GLU A 74 -11.92 17.50 2.62
CA GLU A 74 -13.29 18.01 2.52
C GLU A 74 -13.21 19.54 2.59
N THR A 75 -13.13 20.16 1.41
CA THR A 75 -13.68 21.49 1.10
C THR A 75 -13.64 22.53 2.24
N LEU A 76 -12.46 22.98 2.66
CA LEU A 76 -12.35 24.26 3.38
C LEU A 76 -12.22 25.37 2.33
N ASN A 77 -13.33 25.63 1.64
CA ASN A 77 -13.58 26.94 1.07
C ASN A 77 -13.68 27.92 2.25
N VAL A 78 -12.57 28.62 2.53
CA VAL A 78 -12.58 29.80 3.40
C VAL A 78 -12.84 30.98 2.47
N ASP A 79 -14.13 31.27 2.28
CA ASP A 79 -14.59 32.55 1.78
C ASP A 79 -14.22 33.61 2.84
N SER A 80 -13.05 34.22 2.65
CA SER A 80 -12.66 35.42 3.38
C SER A 80 -13.29 36.62 2.69
N GLU A 81 -14.57 36.87 2.95
CA GLU A 81 -15.19 38.18 2.70
C GLU A 81 -15.01 39.06 3.95
N SER A 82 -14.25 40.15 3.82
CA SER A 82 -14.18 41.26 4.77
C SER A 82 -13.87 42.55 4.04
#